data_AF-A0A1H2HDF6-F1
#
_entry.id   AF-A0A1H2HDF6-F1
#
_cell.length_a   1.000
_cell.length_b   1.000
_cell.length_c   1.000
_cell.angle_alpha   90.00
_cell.angle_beta   90.00
_cell.angle_gamma   90.00
#
_symmetry.space_group_name_H-M   'P 1'
#
loop_
_entity.id
_entity.type
_entity.pdbx_description
1 polymer ?
#
loop_
_entity_poly.entity_id
_entity_poly.type
_entity_poly.pdbx_seq_one_letter_code
_entity_poly.pdbx_strand_id
1 'polypeptide(L)'
;MDKQLLEESLTLVDLPDSGLTVRFYDILFERYPGVKPMFQRDTRVQAEMLRTAVVSVLDHLEDAEWLTTNLHALGKRHASLGVTRPMYTAVAECMIAAMSEIGGEAWTPAMTTAWEEALGAVATIMLDGYPDEATPEVATDESGAA
;
A
#
# COMPACT_ATOMS: atom_id res chain seq x y z
N MET A 1 11.20 -4.59 13.49
CA MET A 1 11.33 -4.30 12.05
C MET A 1 12.77 -3.91 11.77
N ASP A 2 13.43 -4.62 10.86
CA ASP A 2 14.84 -4.40 10.51
C ASP A 2 14.96 -3.31 9.44
N LYS A 3 15.17 -2.06 9.89
CA LYS A 3 15.26 -0.89 9.00
C LYS A 3 16.42 -1.01 8.02
N GLN A 4 17.57 -1.49 8.47
CA GLN A 4 18.75 -1.63 7.62
C GLN A 4 18.48 -2.62 6.48
N LEU A 5 17.88 -3.77 6.78
CA LEU A 5 17.54 -4.76 5.77
C LEU A 5 16.52 -4.23 4.75
N LEU A 6 15.56 -3.41 5.17
CA LEU A 6 14.60 -2.76 4.27
C LEU A 6 15.28 -1.75 3.34
N GLU A 7 16.21 -0.94 3.85
CA GLU A 7 16.96 0.04 3.05
C GLU A 7 17.91 -0.64 2.05
N GLU A 8 18.64 -1.67 2.50
CA GLU A 8 19.54 -2.45 1.65
C GLU A 8 18.78 -3.17 0.54
N SER A 9 17.66 -3.81 0.87
CA SER A 9 16.82 -4.51 -0.10
C SER A 9 16.10 -3.56 -1.06
N LEU A 10 15.70 -2.35 -0.62
CA LEU A 10 15.15 -1.34 -1.53
C LEU A 10 16.21 -0.85 -2.51
N THR A 11 17.45 -0.62 -2.04
CA THR A 11 18.57 -0.22 -2.88
C THR A 11 18.91 -1.28 -3.93
N LEU A 12 18.85 -2.56 -3.54
CA LEU A 12 19.08 -3.69 -4.45
C LEU A 12 18.11 -3.69 -5.66
N VAL A 13 16.89 -3.19 -5.47
CA VAL A 13 15.82 -3.25 -6.47
C VAL A 13 15.47 -1.88 -7.07
N ASP A 14 16.24 -0.82 -6.74
CA ASP A 14 16.02 0.54 -7.26
C ASP A 14 16.50 0.63 -8.72
N LEU A 15 15.57 0.36 -9.65
CA LEU A 15 15.81 0.46 -11.08
C LEU A 15 15.57 1.90 -11.59
N PRO A 16 16.34 2.34 -12.62
CA PRO A 16 16.06 3.60 -13.33
C PRO A 16 14.61 3.67 -13.87
N ASP A 17 14.14 4.90 -14.13
CA ASP A 17 12.83 5.16 -14.76
C ASP A 17 11.64 4.51 -14.03
N SER A 18 11.72 4.41 -12.70
CA SER A 18 10.70 3.77 -11.86
C SER A 18 10.48 2.28 -12.19
N GLY A 19 11.53 1.57 -12.65
CA GLY A 19 11.44 0.20 -13.15
C GLY A 19 10.84 -0.80 -12.16
N LEU A 20 11.15 -0.66 -10.86
CA LEU A 20 10.49 -1.45 -9.80
C LEU A 20 8.98 -1.30 -9.86
N THR A 21 8.51 -0.07 -9.91
CA THR A 21 7.09 0.21 -9.80
C THR A 21 6.34 -0.12 -11.09
N VAL A 22 6.99 0.02 -12.25
CA VAL A 22 6.47 -0.51 -13.51
C VAL A 22 6.26 -2.02 -13.39
N ARG A 23 7.27 -2.75 -12.92
CA ARG A 23 7.16 -4.21 -12.76
C ARG A 23 6.08 -4.60 -11.77
N PHE A 24 5.97 -3.88 -10.65
CA PHE A 24 4.88 -4.04 -9.69
C PHE A 24 3.50 -3.90 -10.35
N TYR A 25 3.27 -2.88 -11.17
CA TYR A 25 1.97 -2.69 -11.84
C TYR A 25 1.66 -3.79 -12.86
N ASP A 26 2.67 -4.27 -13.59
CA ASP A 26 2.50 -5.41 -14.50
C ASP A 26 1.99 -6.64 -13.73
N ILE A 27 2.64 -6.99 -12.62
CA ILE A 27 2.25 -8.13 -11.78
C ILE A 27 0.86 -7.91 -11.16
N LEU A 28 0.59 -6.71 -10.64
CA LEU A 28 -0.69 -6.37 -10.02
C LEU A 28 -1.85 -6.52 -11.01
N PHE A 29 -1.70 -6.02 -12.24
CA PHE A 29 -2.77 -6.09 -13.24
C PHE A 29 -2.90 -7.46 -13.90
N GLU A 30 -1.82 -8.25 -13.92
CA GLU A 30 -1.88 -9.65 -14.32
C GLU A 30 -2.66 -10.50 -13.31
N ARG A 31 -2.34 -10.37 -12.01
CA ARG A 31 -2.96 -11.18 -10.94
C ARG A 31 -4.33 -10.68 -10.51
N TYR A 32 -4.51 -9.36 -10.50
CA TYR A 32 -5.72 -8.68 -10.02
C TYR A 32 -6.27 -7.71 -11.06
N PRO A 33 -6.70 -8.17 -12.24
CA PRO A 33 -7.16 -7.29 -13.32
C PRO A 33 -8.34 -6.38 -12.90
N GLY A 34 -9.13 -6.81 -11.91
CA GLY A 34 -10.25 -6.04 -11.36
C GLY A 34 -9.86 -4.74 -10.65
N VAL A 35 -8.59 -4.57 -10.24
CA VAL A 35 -8.12 -3.31 -9.63
C VAL A 35 -7.71 -2.27 -10.68
N LYS A 36 -7.44 -2.70 -11.92
CA LYS A 36 -6.98 -1.82 -13.01
C LYS A 36 -7.86 -0.59 -13.24
N PRO A 37 -9.21 -0.67 -13.19
CA PRO A 37 -10.08 0.50 -13.33
C PRO A 37 -9.92 1.55 -12.23
N MET A 38 -9.27 1.24 -11.10
CA MET A 38 -8.97 2.20 -10.03
C MET A 38 -7.72 3.04 -10.34
N PHE A 39 -6.90 2.61 -11.30
CA PHE A 39 -5.62 3.21 -11.64
C PHE A 39 -5.65 3.95 -12.99
N GLN A 40 -6.70 4.74 -13.24
CA GLN A 40 -6.92 5.45 -14.52
C GLN A 40 -6.00 6.65 -14.77
N ARG A 41 -5.19 7.04 -13.77
CA ARG A 41 -4.16 8.08 -13.94
C ARG A 41 -2.90 7.46 -14.54
N ASP A 42 -2.02 8.30 -15.08
CA ASP A 42 -0.72 7.86 -15.59
C ASP A 42 0.01 6.97 -14.56
N THR A 43 0.29 5.73 -14.93
CA THR A 43 0.92 4.73 -14.06
C THR A 43 2.32 5.16 -13.63
N ARG A 44 3.01 6.01 -14.40
CA ARG A 44 4.30 6.59 -13.99
C ARG A 44 4.16 7.57 -12.83
N VAL A 45 3.12 8.41 -12.85
CA VAL A 45 2.86 9.34 -11.75
C VAL A 45 2.51 8.58 -10.47
N GLN A 46 1.68 7.54 -10.60
CA GLN A 46 1.35 6.70 -9.46
C GLN A 46 2.54 5.89 -8.97
N ALA A 47 3.42 5.47 -9.89
CA ALA A 47 4.66 4.80 -9.56
C ALA A 47 5.57 5.66 -8.70
N GLU A 48 5.76 6.91 -9.10
CA GLU A 48 6.55 7.87 -8.33
C GLU A 48 5.92 8.17 -6.97
N MET A 49 4.59 8.30 -6.91
CA MET A 49 3.87 8.46 -5.65
C MET A 49 4.07 7.27 -4.71
N LEU A 50 4.04 6.04 -5.25
CA LEU A 50 4.24 4.82 -4.46
C LEU A 50 5.68 4.73 -3.95
N ARG A 51 6.67 5.00 -4.81
CA ARG A 51 8.09 5.06 -4.41
C ARG A 51 8.30 6.08 -3.30
N THR A 52 7.77 7.29 -3.48
CA THR A 52 7.86 8.36 -2.47
C THR A 52 7.22 7.93 -1.16
N ALA A 53 6.05 7.29 -1.19
CA ALA A 53 5.37 6.82 0.01
C ALA A 53 6.18 5.74 0.75
N VAL A 54 6.73 4.77 0.03
CA VAL A 54 7.58 3.71 0.61
C VAL A 54 8.82 4.30 1.27
N VAL A 55 9.56 5.17 0.56
CA VAL A 55 10.75 5.85 1.11
C VAL A 55 10.38 6.66 2.35
N SER A 56 9.29 7.43 2.31
CA SER A 56 8.86 8.26 3.44
C SER A 56 8.53 7.41 4.67
N VAL A 57 7.90 6.25 4.49
CA VAL A 57 7.65 5.31 5.59
C VAL A 57 8.96 4.77 6.17
N LEU A 58 9.92 4.38 5.32
CA LEU A 58 11.23 3.90 5.76
C LEU A 58 12.00 4.96 6.58
N ASP A 59 11.98 6.21 6.11
CA ASP A 59 12.61 7.33 6.79
C ASP A 59 12.05 7.55 8.21
N HIS A 60 10.74 7.31 8.38
CA HIS A 60 10.00 7.58 9.62
C HIS A 60 9.63 6.30 10.41
N LEU A 61 10.27 5.16 10.16
CA LEU A 61 9.91 3.89 10.83
C LEU A 61 9.91 3.95 12.37
N GLU A 62 10.70 4.85 12.93
CA GLU A 62 10.84 5.04 14.38
C GLU A 62 10.00 6.21 14.92
N ASP A 63 9.32 6.96 14.04
CA ASP A 63 8.46 8.10 14.38
C ASP A 63 6.98 7.67 14.36
N ALA A 64 6.54 7.13 15.48
CA ALA A 64 5.17 6.63 15.63
C ALA A 64 4.10 7.73 15.44
N GLU A 65 4.38 8.97 15.82
CA GLU A 65 3.44 10.10 15.67
C GLU A 65 3.29 10.47 14.20
N TRP A 66 4.41 10.57 13.48
CA TRP A 66 4.40 10.82 12.04
C TRP A 66 3.68 9.69 11.30
N LEU A 67 4.00 8.43 11.61
CA LEU A 67 3.39 7.27 10.97
C LEU A 67 1.87 7.28 11.17
N THR A 68 1.41 7.41 12.41
CA THR A 68 -0.02 7.42 12.72
C THR A 68 -0.73 8.55 11.99
N THR A 69 -0.22 9.78 12.09
CA THR A 69 -0.87 10.96 11.51
C THR A 69 -0.97 10.87 9.98
N ASN A 70 0.15 10.55 9.32
CA ASN A 70 0.21 10.56 7.86
C ASN A 70 -0.47 9.33 7.25
N LEU A 71 -0.28 8.14 7.83
CA LEU A 71 -0.90 6.93 7.31
C LEU A 71 -2.40 6.87 7.62
N HIS A 72 -2.90 7.45 8.73
CA HIS A 72 -4.34 7.61 8.92
C HIS A 72 -4.95 8.52 7.85
N ALA A 73 -4.33 9.66 7.57
CA ALA A 73 -4.80 10.58 6.53
C ALA A 73 -4.79 9.91 5.14
N LEU A 74 -3.74 9.14 4.85
CA LEU A 74 -3.64 8.36 3.62
C LEU A 74 -4.70 7.25 3.56
N GLY A 75 -4.99 6.60 4.69
CA GLY A 75 -6.04 5.62 4.87
C GLY A 75 -7.42 6.16 4.52
N LYS A 76 -7.80 7.33 5.06
CA LYS A 76 -9.06 8.03 4.72
C LYS A 76 -9.21 8.28 3.23
N ARG A 77 -8.11 8.65 2.55
CA ARG A 77 -8.09 8.83 1.10
C ARG A 77 -8.24 7.51 0.35
N HIS A 78 -7.67 6.41 0.84
CA HIS A 78 -7.84 5.10 0.22
C HIS A 78 -9.28 4.59 0.40
N ALA A 79 -9.89 4.82 1.56
CA ALA A 79 -11.29 4.51 1.82
C ALA A 79 -12.22 5.25 0.86
N SER A 80 -12.00 6.56 0.62
CA SER A 80 -12.83 7.34 -0.31
C SER A 80 -12.68 6.92 -1.78
N LEU A 81 -11.62 6.19 -2.12
CA LEU A 81 -11.40 5.59 -3.44
C LEU A 81 -11.97 4.16 -3.55
N GLY A 82 -12.60 3.63 -2.48
CA GLY A 82 -13.16 2.29 -2.44
C GLY A 82 -12.11 1.18 -2.31
N VAL A 83 -10.90 1.51 -1.83
CA VAL A 83 -9.88 0.49 -1.55
C VAL A 83 -10.33 -0.35 -0.36
N THR A 84 -10.20 -1.68 -0.49
CA THR A 84 -10.65 -2.64 0.53
C THR A 84 -9.46 -3.32 1.19
N ARG A 85 -9.68 -3.92 2.37
CA ARG A 85 -8.63 -4.69 3.08
C ARG A 85 -7.97 -5.76 2.20
N PRO A 86 -8.70 -6.59 1.42
CA PRO A 86 -8.07 -7.55 0.49
C PRO A 86 -7.16 -6.91 -0.57
N MET A 87 -7.45 -5.67 -1.00
CA MET A 87 -6.60 -4.97 -1.96
C MET A 87 -5.24 -4.59 -1.38
N TYR A 88 -5.13 -4.32 -0.06
CA TYR A 88 -3.82 -4.12 0.58
C TYR A 88 -2.97 -5.38 0.53
N THR A 89 -3.59 -6.55 0.80
CA THR A 89 -2.90 -7.84 0.70
C THR A 89 -2.40 -8.07 -0.72
N ALA A 90 -3.26 -7.83 -1.73
CA ALA A 90 -2.90 -7.94 -3.14
C ALA A 90 -1.72 -7.02 -3.54
N VAL A 91 -1.72 -5.78 -3.06
CA VAL A 91 -0.61 -4.84 -3.30
C VAL A 91 0.68 -5.32 -2.63
N ALA A 92 0.61 -5.78 -1.37
CA ALA A 92 1.78 -6.22 -0.64
C ALA A 92 2.45 -7.43 -1.31
N GLU A 93 1.67 -8.44 -1.69
CA GLU A 93 2.23 -9.62 -2.37
C GLU A 93 2.81 -9.30 -3.75
N CYS A 94 2.19 -8.37 -4.51
CA CYS A 94 2.68 -8.00 -5.84
C CYS A 94 3.95 -7.16 -5.75
N MET A 95 4.06 -6.29 -4.74
CA MET A 95 5.27 -5.52 -4.48
C MET A 95 6.44 -6.44 -4.13
N ILE A 96 6.23 -7.36 -3.19
CA ILE A 96 7.25 -8.35 -2.79
C ILE A 96 7.64 -9.24 -3.98
N ALA A 97 6.67 -9.66 -4.81
CA ALA A 97 6.95 -10.42 -6.02
C ALA A 97 7.84 -9.64 -7.00
N ALA A 98 7.56 -8.35 -7.22
CA ALA A 98 8.38 -7.50 -8.08
C ALA A 98 9.80 -7.32 -7.52
N MET A 99 9.93 -7.05 -6.22
CA MET A 99 11.24 -6.89 -5.59
C MET A 99 12.05 -8.20 -5.63
N SER A 100 11.40 -9.34 -5.36
CA SER A 100 12.03 -10.66 -5.44
C SER A 100 12.50 -11.00 -6.85
N GLU A 101 11.69 -10.71 -7.88
CA GLU A 101 12.07 -10.92 -9.27
C GLU A 101 13.26 -10.05 -9.69
N ILE A 102 13.27 -8.77 -9.29
CA ILE A 102 14.36 -7.83 -9.62
C ILE A 102 15.64 -8.17 -8.86
N GLY A 103 15.54 -8.49 -7.57
CA GLY A 103 16.69 -8.81 -6.72
C GLY A 103 17.31 -10.17 -7.01
N GLY A 104 16.58 -11.08 -7.67
CA GLY A 104 17.10 -12.36 -8.13
C GLY A 104 17.78 -13.17 -7.02
N GLU A 105 18.99 -13.67 -7.28
CA GLU A 105 19.76 -14.46 -6.30
C GLU A 105 20.18 -13.66 -5.06
N ALA A 106 20.22 -12.32 -5.15
CA ALA A 106 20.54 -11.46 -4.02
C ALA A 106 19.32 -11.19 -3.12
N TRP A 107 18.09 -11.48 -3.59
CA TRP A 107 16.89 -11.35 -2.77
C TRP A 107 16.76 -12.55 -1.82
N THR A 108 16.76 -12.28 -0.52
CA THR A 108 16.78 -13.33 0.50
C THR A 108 15.41 -13.55 1.14
N PRO A 109 15.14 -14.74 1.73
CA PRO A 109 13.91 -14.95 2.49
C PRO A 109 13.72 -13.95 3.65
N ALA A 110 14.81 -13.48 4.26
CA ALA A 110 14.76 -12.48 5.31
C ALA A 110 14.24 -11.13 4.80
N MET A 111 14.60 -10.74 3.57
CA MET A 111 14.07 -9.53 2.93
C MET A 111 12.56 -9.66 2.69
N THR A 112 12.09 -10.81 2.20
CA THR A 112 10.65 -11.08 2.07
C THR A 112 9.92 -10.89 3.40
N THR A 113 10.38 -11.54 4.47
CA THR A 113 9.75 -11.43 5.79
C THR A 113 9.76 -9.99 6.32
N ALA A 114 10.87 -9.26 6.16
CA ALA A 114 10.93 -7.86 6.58
C ALA A 114 9.92 -6.98 5.84
N TRP A 115 9.73 -7.19 4.53
CA TRP A 115 8.75 -6.45 3.74
C TRP A 115 7.30 -6.87 4.04
N GLU A 116 7.04 -8.14 4.36
CA GLU A 116 5.72 -8.59 4.83
C GLU A 116 5.34 -7.89 6.14
N GLU A 117 6.27 -7.83 7.10
CA GLU A 117 6.07 -7.11 8.36
C GLU A 117 5.83 -5.61 8.12
N ALA A 118 6.66 -4.97 7.29
CA ALA A 118 6.58 -3.54 7.02
C ALA A 118 5.27 -3.16 6.32
N LEU A 119 4.92 -3.85 5.23
CA LEU A 119 3.70 -3.57 4.48
C LEU A 119 2.44 -3.93 5.28
N GLY A 120 2.50 -4.98 6.10
CA GLY A 120 1.43 -5.34 7.04
C GLY A 120 1.20 -4.27 8.11
N ALA A 121 2.27 -3.71 8.68
CA ALA A 121 2.18 -2.63 9.65
C ALA A 121 1.59 -1.35 9.03
N VAL A 122 2.08 -0.95 7.85
CA VAL A 122 1.54 0.19 7.10
C VAL A 122 0.06 0.00 6.78
N ALA A 123 -0.33 -1.16 6.25
CA ALA A 123 -1.71 -1.47 5.92
C ALA A 123 -2.61 -1.41 7.17
N THR A 124 -2.13 -1.90 8.32
CA THR A 124 -2.87 -1.84 9.58
C THR A 124 -3.15 -0.39 9.99
N ILE A 125 -2.12 0.45 10.05
CA ILE A 125 -2.27 1.87 10.42
C ILE A 125 -3.18 2.61 9.43
N MET A 126 -3.05 2.33 8.13
CA MET A 126 -3.92 2.95 7.13
C MET A 126 -5.38 2.52 7.31
N LEU A 127 -5.63 1.25 7.60
CA LEU A 127 -6.98 0.72 7.83
C LEU A 127 -7.60 1.25 9.13
N ASP A 128 -6.79 1.50 10.16
CA ASP A 128 -7.25 2.17 11.39
C ASP A 128 -7.68 3.63 11.15
N GLY A 129 -7.18 4.24 10.06
CA GLY A 129 -7.62 5.55 9.61
C GLY A 129 -8.94 5.55 8.84
N TYR A 130 -9.50 4.39 8.47
CA TYR A 130 -10.75 4.33 7.72
C TYR A 130 -11.89 4.91 8.56
N PRO A 131 -12.90 5.55 7.95
CA PRO A 131 -14.10 5.91 8.68
C PRO A 131 -14.70 4.63 9.25
N ASP A 132 -15.13 4.66 10.52
CA ASP A 132 -16.04 3.64 11.02
C ASP A 132 -17.19 3.53 10.02
N GLU A 133 -17.51 2.30 9.60
CA GLU A 133 -18.71 2.05 8.80
C GLU A 133 -19.86 2.71 9.56
N ALA A 134 -20.31 3.88 9.08
CA ALA A 134 -21.51 4.50 9.61
C ALA A 134 -22.57 3.43 9.44
N THR A 135 -23.05 2.90 10.56
CA THR A 135 -24.24 2.06 10.59
C THR A 135 -25.24 2.77 9.69
N PRO A 136 -25.80 2.11 8.65
CA PRO A 136 -26.73 2.79 7.77
C PRO A 136 -27.77 3.41 8.67
N GLU A 137 -27.84 4.75 8.67
CA GLU A 137 -28.86 5.49 9.39
C GLU A 137 -30.17 4.95 8.83
N VAL A 138 -30.83 4.09 9.60
CA VAL A 138 -32.16 3.62 9.28
C VAL A 138 -32.96 4.90 9.24
N ALA A 139 -33.28 5.35 8.03
CA ALA A 139 -34.28 6.38 7.82
C ALA A 139 -35.57 5.83 8.44
N THR A 140 -35.80 6.17 9.70
CA THR A 140 -37.13 6.14 10.30
C THR A 140 -37.93 7.13 9.49
N ASP A 141 -38.65 6.58 8.51
CA ASP A 141 -39.82 7.20 7.91
C ASP A 141 -40.82 7.48 9.03
N GLU A 142 -40.71 8.66 9.64
CA GLU A 142 -41.82 9.26 10.38
C GLU A 142 -42.85 9.77 9.35
N SER A 143 -43.54 8.84 8.71
CA SER A 143 -44.85 9.07 8.09
C SER A 143 -45.88 9.17 9.21
N GLY A 144 -45.92 10.31 9.87
CA GLY A 144 -47.12 10.79 10.51
C GLY A 144 -48.13 11.23 9.45
N ALA A 145 -49.25 10.51 9.32
CA ALA A 145 -50.48 11.07 8.73
C ALA A 145 -51.73 10.24 9.09
N ALA A 146 -52.56 10.88 9.93
CA ALA A 146 -54.00 10.72 10.15
C ALA A 146 -54.55 9.47 10.88
#